data_AF-A0A4V3GME3-F1
#
_entry.id   AF-A0A4V3GME3-F1
#
_cell.length_a   1.000
_cell.length_b   1.000
_cell.length_c   1.000
_cell.angle_alpha   90.00
_cell.angle_beta   90.00
_cell.angle_gamma   90.00
#
_symmetry.space_group_name_H-M   'P 1'
#
loop_
_entity.id
_entity.type
_entity.pdbx_description
1 polymer ?
#
loop_
_entity_poly.entity_id
_entity_poly.type
_entity_poly.pdbx_seq_one_letter_code
_entity_poly.pdbx_strand_id
1 'polypeptide(L)'
;MLTYDEFEDLGGEGKFAVLDEVIEPAVLARRLPQLVEVARAGAGVPVVWGVDGEPEAVVMSTAQYRDLRGDDHPPAGVVDDPTVRKYATEPLPGSRPLDLDEWAARMGSETQELLEELRREDREES
;
A
#
# COMPACT_ATOMS: atom_id res chain seq x y z
N MET A 1 8.15 3.14 -0.47
CA MET A 1 9.28 4.03 -0.78
C MET A 1 9.70 4.65 0.52
N LEU A 2 10.99 4.66 0.81
CA LEU A 2 11.60 5.17 2.03
C LEU A 2 12.58 6.27 1.62
N THR A 3 12.76 7.34 2.41
CA THR A 3 13.80 8.33 2.10
C THR A 3 15.20 7.72 2.29
N TYR A 4 16.22 8.36 1.73
CA TYR A 4 17.59 7.91 1.90
C TYR A 4 18.06 8.06 3.36
N ASP A 5 17.75 9.17 4.02
CA ASP A 5 18.06 9.38 5.44
C ASP A 5 17.49 8.26 6.34
N GLU A 6 16.22 7.89 6.12
CA GLU A 6 15.59 6.81 6.87
C GLU A 6 16.24 5.44 6.58
N PHE A 7 16.77 5.24 5.37
CA PHE A 7 17.50 4.03 5.00
C PHE A 7 18.83 3.96 5.77
N GLU A 8 19.58 5.06 5.82
CA GLU A 8 20.83 5.17 6.56
C GLU A 8 20.61 4.98 8.07
N ASP A 9 19.60 5.64 8.64
CA ASP A 9 19.26 5.55 10.06
C ASP A 9 18.94 4.12 10.51
N LEU A 10 18.35 3.32 9.62
CA LEU A 10 18.05 1.90 9.86
C LEU A 10 19.26 0.97 9.59
N GLY A 11 20.42 1.53 9.28
CA GLY A 11 21.65 0.80 8.96
C GLY A 11 21.58 0.07 7.62
N GLY A 12 20.86 0.63 6.65
CA GLY A 12 20.59 0.00 5.36
C GLY A 12 21.85 -0.36 4.58
N GLU A 13 22.86 0.51 4.56
CA GLU A 13 24.15 0.29 3.88
C GLU A 13 24.92 -0.93 4.44
N GLY A 14 24.72 -1.24 5.73
CA GLY A 14 25.33 -2.42 6.35
C GLY A 14 24.56 -3.73 6.08
N LYS A 15 23.28 -3.64 5.70
CA LYS A 15 22.38 -4.78 5.49
C LYS A 15 22.26 -5.17 4.03
N PHE A 16 22.42 -4.21 3.11
CA PHE A 16 22.23 -4.42 1.69
C PHE A 16 23.42 -3.91 0.90
N ALA A 17 23.80 -4.64 -0.14
CA ALA A 17 24.67 -4.11 -1.18
C ALA A 17 23.86 -3.12 -2.03
N VAL A 18 24.08 -1.83 -1.81
CA VAL A 18 23.54 -0.75 -2.65
C VAL A 18 24.56 -0.41 -3.73
N LEU A 19 24.08 -0.07 -4.92
CA LEU A 19 24.95 0.41 -5.98
C LEU A 19 25.39 1.84 -5.66
N ASP A 20 26.67 2.16 -5.88
CA ASP A 20 27.23 3.51 -5.68
C ASP A 20 26.60 4.57 -6.62
N GLU A 21 25.86 4.14 -7.64
CA GLU A 21 25.20 5.00 -8.62
C GLU A 21 23.82 5.45 -8.12
N VAL A 22 23.66 6.75 -7.90
CA VAL A 22 22.34 7.39 -7.68
C VAL A 22 21.63 7.53 -9.02
N ILE A 23 20.47 6.90 -9.16
CA ILE A 23 19.71 6.90 -10.41
C ILE A 23 18.81 8.14 -10.51
N GLU A 24 18.89 8.85 -11.62
CA GLU A 24 17.98 9.98 -11.92
C GLU A 24 16.50 9.53 -12.07
N PRO A 25 15.50 10.34 -11.66
CA PRO A 25 14.10 9.96 -11.68
C PRO A 25 13.61 9.52 -13.07
N ALA A 26 14.08 10.19 -14.12
CA ALA A 26 13.72 9.87 -15.51
C ALA A 26 14.29 8.51 -15.98
N VAL A 27 15.43 8.09 -15.42
CA VAL A 27 16.00 6.76 -15.66
C VAL A 27 15.25 5.72 -14.82
N LEU A 28 14.98 6.03 -13.55
CA LEU A 28 14.20 5.17 -12.66
C LEU A 28 12.83 4.86 -13.26
N ALA A 29 12.08 5.86 -13.73
CA ALA A 29 10.76 5.68 -14.32
C ALA A 29 10.76 4.69 -15.50
N ARG A 30 11.81 4.71 -16.32
CA ARG A 30 11.97 3.77 -17.45
C ARG A 30 12.32 2.35 -16.99
N ARG A 31 13.05 2.21 -15.88
CA ARG A 31 13.48 0.93 -15.29
C ARG A 31 12.45 0.34 -14.32
N LEU A 32 11.49 1.14 -13.83
CA LEU A 32 10.55 0.76 -12.78
C LEU A 32 9.79 -0.55 -13.08
N PRO A 33 9.26 -0.79 -14.31
CA PRO A 33 8.57 -2.06 -14.58
C PRO A 33 9.48 -3.28 -14.40
N GLN A 34 10.74 -3.17 -14.81
CA GLN A 34 11.72 -4.26 -14.68
C GLN A 34 12.10 -4.48 -13.21
N LEU A 35 12.29 -3.38 -12.45
CA LEU A 35 12.57 -3.46 -11.01
C LEU A 35 11.43 -4.16 -10.25
N VAL A 36 10.17 -3.86 -10.61
CA VAL A 36 9.01 -4.53 -10.00
C VAL A 36 9.00 -6.02 -10.30
N GLU A 37 9.26 -6.43 -11.54
CA GLU A 37 9.30 -7.87 -11.89
C GLU A 37 10.45 -8.61 -11.19
N VAL A 38 11.61 -7.98 -11.05
CA VAL A 38 12.75 -8.54 -10.31
C VAL A 38 12.42 -8.68 -8.82
N ALA A 39 11.81 -7.65 -8.22
CA ALA A 39 11.36 -7.68 -6.84
C ALA A 39 10.29 -8.76 -6.60
N ARG A 40 9.36 -8.95 -7.54
CA ARG A 40 8.35 -10.03 -7.51
C ARG A 40 8.96 -11.42 -7.56
N ALA A 41 10.06 -11.59 -8.28
CA ALA A 41 10.83 -12.83 -8.30
C ALA A 41 11.62 -13.07 -7.00
N GLY A 42 11.53 -12.17 -6.02
CA GLY A 42 12.31 -12.23 -4.77
C GLY A 42 13.80 -11.94 -4.99
N ALA A 43 14.14 -11.25 -6.07
CA ALA A 43 15.51 -10.95 -6.46
C ALA A 43 15.74 -9.43 -6.53
N GLY A 44 16.99 -9.05 -6.78
CA GLY A 44 17.42 -7.65 -6.91
C GLY A 44 17.95 -7.05 -5.63
N VAL A 45 18.62 -5.91 -5.77
CA VAL A 45 19.15 -5.10 -4.68
C VAL A 45 18.35 -3.79 -4.56
N PRO A 46 18.32 -3.15 -3.39
CA PRO A 46 17.76 -1.81 -3.27
C PRO A 46 18.41 -0.83 -4.25
N VAL A 47 17.61 0.08 -4.80
CA VAL A 47 18.05 1.08 -5.78
C VAL A 47 17.89 2.46 -5.17
N VAL A 48 18.99 3.21 -5.12
CA VAL A 48 19.00 4.61 -4.70
C VAL A 48 18.69 5.50 -5.89
N TRP A 49 17.82 6.47 -5.69
CA TRP A 49 17.51 7.48 -6.69
C TRP A 49 17.50 8.87 -6.07
N GLY A 50 17.73 9.86 -6.91
CA GLY A 50 17.73 11.26 -6.53
C GLY A 50 18.18 12.14 -7.69
N VAL A 51 18.38 13.43 -7.42
CA VAL A 51 18.57 14.46 -8.45
C VAL A 51 19.99 15.01 -8.36
N ASP A 52 20.64 15.20 -9.51
CA ASP A 52 22.00 15.74 -9.62
C ASP A 52 23.04 14.90 -8.85
N GLY A 53 22.77 13.60 -8.71
CA GLY A 53 23.63 12.65 -7.98
C GLY A 53 23.47 12.67 -6.46
N GLU A 54 22.63 13.54 -5.91
CA GLU A 54 22.30 13.54 -4.49
C GLU A 54 21.20 12.50 -4.20
N PRO A 55 21.39 11.57 -3.25
CA PRO A 55 20.42 10.52 -2.97
C PRO A 55 19.20 11.09 -2.22
N GLU A 56 17.99 10.82 -2.71
CA GLU A 56 16.74 11.28 -2.09
C GLU A 56 15.96 10.13 -1.45
N ALA A 57 15.89 8.99 -2.13
CA ALA A 57 15.08 7.87 -1.66
C ALA A 57 15.57 6.52 -2.21
N VAL A 58 15.08 5.46 -1.57
CA VAL A 58 15.42 4.08 -1.90
C VAL A 58 14.16 3.33 -2.36
N VAL A 59 14.29 2.64 -3.49
CA VAL A 59 13.31 1.67 -3.99
C VAL A 59 13.76 0.28 -3.56
N MET A 60 12.86 -0.45 -2.91
CA MET A 60 13.09 -1.79 -2.40
C MET A 60 11.81 -2.63 -2.43
N SER A 61 11.97 -3.94 -2.45
CA SER A 61 10.86 -4.88 -2.31
C SER A 61 10.28 -4.84 -0.90
N THR A 62 9.05 -5.34 -0.73
CA THR A 62 8.41 -5.43 0.60
C THR A 62 9.19 -6.33 1.55
N ALA A 63 9.77 -7.43 1.07
CA ALA A 63 10.62 -8.31 1.87
C ALA A 63 11.90 -7.60 2.34
N GLN A 64 12.60 -6.90 1.45
CA GLN A 64 13.79 -6.11 1.80
C GLN A 64 13.48 -5.03 2.84
N TYR A 65 12.32 -4.39 2.73
CA TYR A 65 11.89 -3.40 3.72
C TYR A 65 11.65 -4.02 5.11
N ARG A 66 11.11 -5.24 5.19
CA ARG A 66 11.00 -5.96 6.47
C ARG A 66 12.36 -6.34 7.03
N ASP A 67 13.25 -6.84 6.17
CA ASP A 67 14.64 -7.14 6.57
C ASP A 67 15.35 -5.90 7.11
N LEU A 68 15.13 -4.74 6.50
CA LEU A 68 15.66 -3.46 6.97
C LEU A 68 15.14 -3.14 8.39
N ARG A 69 13.86 -3.33 8.66
CA ARG A 69 13.26 -3.05 9.98
C ARG A 69 13.44 -4.16 11.02
N GLY A 70 13.84 -5.35 10.60
CA GLY A 70 13.83 -6.53 11.45
C GLY A 70 12.40 -7.03 11.74
N ASP A 71 11.47 -6.80 10.83
CA ASP A 71 10.08 -7.26 10.94
C ASP A 71 9.95 -8.76 10.60
N ASP A 72 8.91 -9.41 11.13
CA ASP A 72 8.61 -10.81 10.83
C ASP A 72 8.25 -11.02 9.35
N HIS A 73 8.73 -12.13 8.79
CA HIS A 73 8.38 -12.56 7.45
C HIS A 73 7.07 -13.35 7.42
N PRO A 74 6.30 -13.26 6.33
CA PRO A 74 5.15 -14.13 6.14
C PRO A 74 5.61 -15.60 6.06
N PRO A 75 4.76 -16.56 6.44
CA PRO A 75 5.06 -17.97 6.32
C PRO A 75 5.43 -18.36 4.88
N ALA A 76 6.27 -19.39 4.74
CA ALA A 76 6.66 -19.91 3.43
C ALA A 76 5.43 -20.27 2.58
N GLY A 77 5.43 -19.83 1.31
CA GLY A 77 4.32 -20.05 0.37
C GLY A 77 3.22 -18.98 0.40
N VAL A 78 3.28 -18.01 1.33
CA VAL A 78 2.40 -16.83 1.29
C VAL A 78 2.98 -15.80 0.33
N VAL A 79 2.15 -15.34 -0.62
CA VAL A 79 2.54 -14.29 -1.57
C VAL A 79 2.72 -12.98 -0.81
N ASP A 80 3.96 -12.50 -0.78
CA ASP A 80 4.35 -11.24 -0.13
C ASP A 80 4.29 -10.03 -1.07
N ASP A 81 3.63 -10.18 -2.22
CA ASP A 81 3.36 -9.07 -3.12
C ASP A 81 2.01 -8.43 -2.75
N PRO A 82 1.99 -7.18 -2.21
CA PRO A 82 0.76 -6.49 -1.89
C PRO A 82 -0.13 -6.24 -3.11
N THR A 83 0.44 -6.20 -4.33
CA THR A 83 -0.30 -5.98 -5.59
C THR A 83 -1.05 -7.22 -6.06
N VAL A 84 -0.75 -8.41 -5.50
CA VAL A 84 -1.40 -9.68 -5.84
C VAL A 84 -2.41 -10.12 -4.78
N ARG A 85 -2.47 -9.43 -3.63
CA ARG A 85 -3.44 -9.75 -2.56
C ARG A 85 -4.87 -9.70 -3.09
N LYS A 86 -5.54 -10.85 -3.06
CA LYS A 86 -6.97 -10.98 -3.30
C LYS A 86 -7.68 -11.04 -1.97
N TYR A 87 -8.59 -10.09 -1.74
CA TYR A 87 -9.51 -10.16 -0.60
C TYR A 87 -10.75 -10.94 -1.02
N ALA A 88 -11.31 -11.71 -0.09
CA ALA A 88 -12.61 -12.32 -0.31
C ALA A 88 -13.65 -11.18 -0.43
N THR A 89 -14.14 -10.96 -1.64
CA THR A 89 -15.22 -9.99 -1.91
C THR A 89 -16.60 -10.63 -1.87
N GLU A 90 -16.65 -11.95 -1.71
CA GLU A 90 -17.90 -12.67 -1.52
C GLU A 90 -18.51 -12.30 -0.16
N PRO A 91 -19.84 -12.05 -0.11
CA PRO A 91 -20.53 -11.85 1.17
C PRO A 91 -20.28 -13.04 2.10
N LEU A 92 -20.04 -12.75 3.37
CA LEU A 92 -19.88 -13.81 4.37
C LEU A 92 -21.19 -14.61 4.48
N PRO A 93 -21.13 -15.89 4.91
CA PRO A 93 -22.34 -16.65 5.19
C PRO A 93 -23.25 -15.89 6.17
N GLY A 94 -24.49 -15.61 5.77
CA GLY A 94 -25.46 -14.83 6.55
C GLY A 94 -25.42 -13.32 6.32
N SER A 95 -24.52 -12.82 5.47
CA SER A 95 -24.60 -11.44 4.97
C SER A 95 -25.89 -11.24 4.17
N ARG A 96 -26.56 -10.13 4.43
CA ARG A 96 -27.73 -9.64 3.69
C ARG A 96 -27.48 -8.19 3.28
N PRO A 97 -28.11 -7.71 2.20
CA PRO A 97 -28.07 -6.29 1.85
C PRO A 97 -28.47 -5.42 3.04
N LEU A 98 -27.84 -4.25 3.16
CA LEU A 98 -28.19 -3.27 4.17
C LEU A 98 -29.57 -2.70 3.85
N ASP A 99 -30.52 -2.86 4.77
CA ASP A 99 -31.79 -2.14 4.77
C ASP A 99 -31.64 -0.88 5.61
N LEU A 100 -31.67 0.29 4.95
CA LEU A 100 -31.47 1.58 5.60
C LEU A 100 -32.62 1.93 6.56
N ASP A 101 -33.84 1.51 6.26
CA ASP A 101 -35.00 1.76 7.13
C ASP A 101 -34.93 0.90 8.39
N GLU A 102 -34.57 -0.38 8.25
CA GLU A 102 -34.34 -1.27 9.40
C GLU A 102 -33.16 -0.78 10.26
N TRP A 103 -32.08 -0.34 9.62
CA TRP A 103 -30.91 0.18 10.31
C TRP A 103 -31.23 1.48 11.08
N ALA A 104 -31.92 2.43 10.44
CA ALA A 104 -32.33 3.67 11.08
C ALA A 104 -33.29 3.43 12.25
N ALA A 105 -34.26 2.52 12.08
CA ALA A 105 -35.18 2.12 13.15
C ALA A 105 -34.45 1.51 14.36
N ARG A 106 -33.35 0.79 14.13
CA ARG A 106 -32.52 0.22 15.20
C ARG A 106 -31.67 1.28 15.92
N MET A 107 -31.25 2.33 15.22
CA MET A 107 -30.42 3.41 15.78
C MET A 107 -31.22 4.45 16.56
N GLY A 108 -32.50 4.64 16.22
CA GLY A 108 -33.44 5.47 16.98
C GLY A 108 -34.12 6.54 16.12
N SER A 109 -35.07 7.27 16.72
CA SER A 109 -35.92 8.24 16.02
C SER A 109 -35.13 9.36 15.35
N GLU A 110 -34.05 9.83 15.97
CA GLU A 110 -33.17 10.87 15.39
C GLU A 110 -32.55 10.41 14.07
N THR A 111 -32.14 9.14 13.96
CA THR A 111 -31.57 8.59 12.72
C THR A 111 -32.64 8.40 11.64
N GLN A 112 -33.88 8.12 12.03
CA GLN A 112 -35.02 8.05 11.11
C GLN A 112 -35.36 9.43 10.54
N GLU A 113 -35.41 10.46 11.38
CA GLU A 113 -35.64 11.84 10.97
C GLU A 113 -34.53 12.34 10.01
N LEU A 114 -33.27 12.02 10.30
CA LEU A 114 -32.15 12.33 9.42
C LEU A 114 -32.26 11.63 8.05
N LEU A 115 -32.67 10.34 8.04
CA LEU A 115 -32.86 9.60 6.78
C LEU A 115 -34.02 10.20 5.95
N GLU A 116 -35.07 10.69 6.59
CA GLU A 116 -36.17 11.39 5.93
C GLU A 116 -35.78 12.75 5.38
N GLU A 117 -34.92 13.49 6.10
CA GLU A 117 -34.35 14.76 5.65
C GLU A 117 -33.50 14.55 4.39
N LEU A 118 -32.56 13.60 4.40
CA LEU A 118 -31.74 13.27 3.23
C LEU A 118 -32.58 12.86 2.00
N ARG A 119 -33.63 12.06 2.21
CA ARG A 119 -34.60 11.68 1.15
C ARG A 119 -35.41 12.86 0.61
N ARG A 120 -35.56 13.94 1.39
CA ARG A 120 -36.24 15.15 0.96
C ARG A 120 -35.31 15.99 0.09
N GLU A 121 -34.07 16.17 0.52
CA GLU A 121 -33.02 16.88 -0.21
C GLU A 121 -32.76 16.24 -1.59
N ASP A 122 -32.58 14.91 -1.67
CA ASP A 122 -32.36 14.19 -2.94
C ASP A 122 -33.50 14.41 -3.97
N ARG A 123 -34.74 14.58 -3.48
CA ARG A 123 -35.91 14.85 -4.33
C ARG A 123 -36.03 16.31 -4.75
N GLU A 124 -35.45 17.22 -3.99
CA GLU A 124 -35.42 18.66 -4.31
C GLU A 124 -34.27 19.00 -5.27
N GLU A 125 -33.20 18.19 -5.30
CA GLU A 125 -32.07 18.33 -6.22
C GLU A 125 -32.25 17.65 -7.58
N SER A 126 -33.28 16.80 -7.76
CA SER A 126 -33.61 16.09 -9.02
C SER A 126 -34.68 16.80 -9.85
#